data_AF-A0A2U3B428-F1
#
_entry.id   AF-A0A2U3B428-F1
#
_cell.length_a   1.000
_cell.length_b   1.000
_cell.length_c   1.000
_cell.angle_alpha   90.00
_cell.angle_beta   90.00
_cell.angle_gamma   90.00
#
_symmetry.space_group_name_H-M   'P 1'
#
loop_
_entity.id
_entity.type
_entity.pdbx_description
1 polymer ?
#
loop_
_entity_poly.entity_id
_entity_poly.type
_entity_poly.pdbx_seq_one_letter_code
_entity_poly.pdbx_strand_id
1 'polypeptide(L)'
;MPLTKEDRIKTVMGGGGHVVILGAGASIASTIRNPELSGKKLPSMDNFIEIVGLQDVVDKLPKELIAENFEELYSKLHNHDSECPEIKEIENRIHTYFADMTLPNEPTIYDYLVLSLRPKDMIATFNWDPFLYQAWVRNRKLTKDSPYLSFLHGNVSIGYSKKDKRSGPAGWYSKETKNHMEPSKLLFPIEKKDYTSDEFIITEWDRLKYWLEKDSTKRVTIFGYGAPKSDVEAVKILNDAWGGADNRNME
;
A
#
# COMPACT_ATOMS: atom_id res chain seq x y z
N MET A 1 29.61 -17.80 -20.12
CA MET A 1 29.17 -19.10 -19.60
C MET A 1 28.26 -18.85 -18.40
N PRO A 2 27.14 -19.56 -18.24
CA PRO A 2 26.33 -19.46 -17.04
C PRO A 2 27.13 -19.95 -15.82
N LEU A 3 27.01 -19.25 -14.69
CA LEU A 3 27.71 -19.58 -13.44
C LEU A 3 27.22 -20.92 -12.87
N THR A 4 28.15 -21.71 -12.34
CA THR A 4 27.85 -23.01 -11.72
C THR A 4 27.26 -22.83 -10.31
N LYS A 5 26.68 -23.91 -9.77
CA LYS A 5 26.19 -23.93 -8.38
C LYS A 5 27.29 -23.60 -7.37
N GLU A 6 28.51 -24.06 -7.59
CA GLU A 6 29.66 -23.79 -6.73
C GLU A 6 30.13 -22.32 -6.81
N ASP A 7 30.05 -21.70 -7.99
CA ASP A 7 30.35 -20.26 -8.16
C ASP A 7 29.35 -19.39 -7.39
N ARG A 8 28.07 -19.77 -7.42
CA ARG A 8 26.99 -19.09 -6.67
C ARG A 8 27.12 -19.26 -5.15
N ILE A 9 27.62 -20.41 -4.68
CA ILE A 9 27.86 -20.67 -3.25
C ILE A 9 29.07 -19.88 -2.74
N LYS A 10 30.13 -19.75 -3.55
CA LYS A 10 31.37 -19.03 -3.17
C LYS A 10 31.24 -17.51 -3.28
N THR A 11 30.31 -17.02 -4.09
CA THR A 11 30.07 -15.59 -4.27
C THR A 11 29.08 -15.09 -3.22
N VAL A 12 29.60 -14.47 -2.16
CA VAL A 12 28.77 -13.67 -1.25
C VAL A 12 28.34 -12.42 -2.02
N MET A 13 27.12 -12.42 -2.54
CA MET A 13 26.52 -11.24 -3.18
C MET A 13 26.61 -10.07 -2.20
N GLY A 14 27.46 -9.08 -2.50
CA GLY A 14 27.63 -7.88 -1.70
C GLY A 14 26.29 -7.17 -1.62
N GLY A 15 25.57 -7.40 -0.52
CA GLY A 15 24.11 -7.34 -0.51
C GLY A 15 23.52 -6.12 -1.22
N GLY A 16 22.54 -6.36 -2.08
CA GLY A 16 21.74 -5.32 -2.71
C GLY A 16 20.66 -4.73 -1.82
N GLY A 17 19.95 -3.75 -2.36
CA GLY A 17 18.67 -3.31 -1.85
C GLY A 17 17.58 -4.37 -2.05
N HIS A 18 16.61 -4.35 -1.17
CA HIS A 18 15.44 -5.23 -1.16
C HIS A 18 14.18 -4.38 -1.27
N VAL A 19 13.33 -4.69 -2.25
CA VAL A 19 11.98 -4.13 -2.35
C VAL A 19 10.98 -5.16 -1.82
N VAL A 20 10.19 -4.78 -0.82
CA VAL A 20 9.09 -5.59 -0.29
C VAL A 20 7.77 -4.94 -0.68
N ILE A 21 6.88 -5.68 -1.35
CA ILE A 21 5.57 -5.22 -1.80
C ILE A 21 4.49 -5.91 -0.97
N LEU A 22 3.63 -5.12 -0.34
CA LEU A 22 2.61 -5.58 0.60
C LEU A 22 1.20 -5.36 0.05
N GLY A 23 0.35 -6.38 0.19
CA GLY A 23 -1.10 -6.28 -0.03
C GLY A 23 -1.89 -6.52 1.26
N ALA A 24 -3.23 -6.53 1.14
CA ALA A 24 -4.14 -6.55 2.29
C ALA A 24 -3.93 -7.77 3.21
N GLY A 25 -3.49 -8.90 2.65
CA GLY A 25 -3.15 -10.10 3.41
C GLY A 25 -2.03 -9.88 4.43
N ALA A 26 -1.14 -8.89 4.23
CA ALA A 26 -0.12 -8.54 5.20
C ALA A 26 -0.72 -7.93 6.47
N SER A 27 -1.71 -7.04 6.32
CA SER A 27 -2.41 -6.44 7.46
C SER A 27 -3.37 -7.42 8.15
N ILE A 28 -3.97 -8.34 7.39
CA ILE A 28 -4.72 -9.45 7.99
C ILE A 28 -3.76 -10.31 8.82
N ALA A 29 -2.62 -10.73 8.25
CA ALA A 29 -1.64 -11.55 8.96
C ALA A 29 -1.08 -10.87 10.22
N SER A 30 -0.91 -9.55 10.22
CA SER A 30 -0.43 -8.82 11.40
C SER A 30 -1.40 -8.84 12.58
N THR A 31 -2.69 -9.04 12.31
CA THR A 31 -3.75 -8.99 13.34
C THR A 31 -4.20 -10.36 13.85
N ILE A 32 -3.75 -11.47 13.24
CA ILE A 32 -4.14 -12.84 13.64
C ILE A 32 -3.72 -13.19 15.07
N ARG A 33 -2.48 -12.84 15.45
CA ARG A 33 -1.93 -13.16 16.78
C ARG A 33 -2.24 -12.08 17.81
N ASN A 34 -2.08 -10.83 17.38
CA ASN A 34 -2.27 -9.65 18.21
C ASN A 34 -3.31 -8.77 17.48
N PRO A 35 -4.58 -8.78 17.92
CA PRO A 35 -5.60 -7.92 17.32
C PRO A 35 -5.19 -6.46 17.34
N GLU A 36 -5.73 -5.68 16.40
CA GLU A 36 -5.60 -4.23 16.46
C GLU A 36 -6.38 -3.68 17.68
N LEU A 37 -6.01 -2.50 18.18
CA LEU A 37 -6.44 -2.04 19.51
C LEU A 37 -7.88 -1.52 19.59
N SER A 38 -8.49 -1.06 18.50
CA SER A 38 -9.85 -0.50 18.52
C SER A 38 -10.97 -1.55 18.36
N GLY A 39 -10.63 -2.84 18.28
CA GLY A 39 -11.57 -3.95 18.09
C GLY A 39 -12.11 -4.12 16.66
N LYS A 40 -11.59 -3.36 15.70
CA LYS A 40 -11.90 -3.42 14.27
C LYS A 40 -11.25 -4.63 13.59
N LYS A 41 -11.85 -5.03 12.48
CA LYS A 41 -11.35 -6.12 11.62
C LYS A 41 -10.88 -5.57 10.28
N LEU A 42 -9.85 -6.20 9.72
CA LEU A 42 -9.40 -5.92 8.35
C LEU A 42 -10.33 -6.64 7.37
N PRO A 43 -11.02 -5.91 6.46
CA PRO A 43 -11.89 -6.53 5.48
C PRO A 43 -11.10 -7.17 4.32
N SER A 44 -11.64 -8.27 3.77
CA SER A 44 -11.38 -8.70 2.39
C SER A 44 -12.40 -8.05 1.45
N MET A 45 -12.23 -8.19 0.13
CA MET A 45 -13.21 -7.65 -0.83
C MET A 45 -14.60 -8.29 -0.72
N ASP A 46 -14.69 -9.53 -0.22
CA ASP A 46 -15.94 -10.29 -0.15
C ASP A 46 -16.79 -9.94 1.08
N ASN A 47 -16.17 -9.50 2.18
CA ASN A 47 -16.87 -9.13 3.42
C ASN A 47 -16.74 -7.63 3.75
N PHE A 48 -16.29 -6.83 2.80
CA PHE A 48 -15.97 -5.42 2.99
C PHE A 48 -17.18 -4.60 3.42
N ILE A 49 -18.33 -4.79 2.75
CA ILE A 49 -19.57 -4.06 3.00
C ILE A 49 -20.03 -4.28 4.44
N GLU A 50 -20.00 -5.53 4.92
CA GLU A 50 -20.39 -5.90 6.27
C GLU A 50 -19.43 -5.30 7.31
N ILE A 51 -18.12 -5.52 7.13
CA ILE A 51 -17.11 -5.15 8.14
C ILE A 51 -16.99 -3.63 8.29
N VAL A 52 -17.07 -2.87 7.20
CA VAL A 52 -16.98 -1.41 7.24
C VAL A 52 -18.32 -0.77 7.64
N GLY A 53 -19.42 -1.53 7.60
CA GLY A 53 -20.76 -1.04 7.94
C GLY A 53 -21.33 -0.13 6.86
N LEU A 54 -21.36 -0.62 5.63
CA LEU A 54 -21.89 0.10 4.46
C LEU A 54 -23.32 -0.35 4.08
N GLN A 55 -23.88 -1.34 4.79
CA GLN A 55 -25.15 -1.98 4.40
C GLN A 55 -26.31 -0.99 4.25
N ASP A 56 -26.43 0.00 5.16
CA ASP A 56 -27.49 1.01 5.10
C ASP A 56 -27.38 1.98 3.91
N VAL A 57 -26.18 2.12 3.34
CA VAL A 57 -25.96 2.87 2.10
C VAL A 57 -26.32 1.97 0.92
N VAL A 58 -25.83 0.72 0.92
CA VAL A 58 -26.06 -0.25 -0.15
C VAL A 58 -27.54 -0.57 -0.33
N ASP A 59 -28.30 -0.71 0.76
CA ASP A 59 -29.74 -1.03 0.73
C ASP A 59 -30.61 0.05 0.07
N LYS A 60 -30.09 1.28 -0.08
CA LYS A 60 -30.78 2.40 -0.72
C LYS A 60 -30.51 2.50 -2.22
N LEU A 61 -29.55 1.73 -2.72
CA LEU A 61 -29.14 1.79 -4.13
C LEU A 61 -30.17 1.09 -5.04
N PRO A 62 -30.28 1.52 -6.31
CA PRO A 62 -30.98 0.77 -7.34
C PRO A 62 -30.45 -0.67 -7.44
N LYS A 63 -31.35 -1.64 -7.61
CA LYS A 63 -31.02 -3.09 -7.56
C LYS A 63 -29.95 -3.49 -8.58
N GLU A 64 -29.90 -2.82 -9.71
CA GLU A 64 -28.93 -3.02 -10.79
C GLU A 64 -27.50 -2.62 -10.43
N LEU A 65 -27.32 -1.73 -9.44
CA LEU A 65 -26.01 -1.27 -8.99
C LEU A 65 -25.45 -2.12 -7.84
N ILE A 66 -26.30 -2.89 -7.15
CA ILE A 66 -25.88 -3.71 -5.99
C ILE A 66 -25.02 -4.89 -6.46
N ALA A 67 -23.96 -5.19 -5.70
CA ALA A 67 -23.13 -6.38 -5.83
C ALA A 67 -22.63 -6.81 -4.44
N GLU A 68 -22.36 -8.11 -4.26
CA GLU A 68 -21.82 -8.65 -3.01
C GLU A 68 -20.34 -8.30 -2.83
N ASN A 69 -19.55 -8.41 -3.89
CA ASN A 69 -18.15 -8.03 -3.89
C ASN A 69 -18.01 -6.50 -3.99
N PHE A 70 -17.21 -5.90 -3.11
CA PHE A 70 -17.10 -4.44 -3.02
C PHE A 70 -16.48 -3.79 -4.25
N GLU A 71 -15.54 -4.44 -4.93
CA GLU A 71 -14.93 -3.92 -6.16
C GLU A 71 -15.97 -3.82 -7.29
N GLU A 72 -16.85 -4.81 -7.41
CA GLU A 72 -17.94 -4.79 -8.39
C GLU A 72 -18.97 -3.71 -8.06
N LEU A 73 -19.38 -3.61 -6.79
CA LEU A 73 -20.31 -2.59 -6.30
C LEU A 73 -19.78 -1.19 -6.61
N TYR A 74 -18.53 -0.93 -6.21
CA TYR A 74 -17.90 0.37 -6.39
C TYR A 74 -17.71 0.71 -7.87
N SER A 75 -17.30 -0.27 -8.69
CA SER A 75 -17.18 -0.10 -10.15
C SER A 75 -18.52 0.27 -10.79
N LYS A 76 -19.63 -0.40 -10.42
CA LYS A 76 -20.97 -0.09 -10.94
C LYS A 76 -21.40 1.32 -10.56
N LEU A 77 -21.20 1.71 -9.30
CA LEU A 77 -21.54 3.05 -8.82
C LEU A 77 -20.75 4.13 -9.55
N HIS A 78 -19.43 3.97 -9.61
CA HIS A 78 -18.54 4.95 -10.24
C HIS A 78 -18.82 5.10 -11.74
N ASN A 79 -19.12 4.00 -12.45
CA ASN A 79 -19.48 4.04 -13.86
C ASN A 79 -20.86 4.65 -14.12
N HIS A 80 -21.77 4.56 -13.15
CA HIS A 80 -23.11 5.15 -13.25
C HIS A 80 -23.07 6.66 -13.01
N ASP A 81 -22.48 7.10 -11.90
CA ASP A 81 -22.23 8.50 -11.55
C ASP A 81 -21.11 8.58 -10.51
N SER A 82 -19.91 9.00 -10.94
CA SER A 82 -18.73 9.10 -10.08
C SER A 82 -18.84 10.20 -9.01
N GLU A 83 -19.80 11.11 -9.11
CA GLU A 83 -19.95 12.26 -8.21
C GLU A 83 -21.14 12.15 -7.26
N CYS A 84 -21.84 11.01 -7.26
CA CYS A 84 -23.05 10.81 -6.48
C CYS A 84 -22.78 10.90 -4.96
N PRO A 85 -23.78 11.32 -4.16
CA PRO A 85 -23.65 11.42 -2.70
C PRO A 85 -23.26 10.10 -2.03
N GLU A 86 -23.70 8.97 -2.57
CA GLU A 86 -23.44 7.63 -2.03
C GLU A 86 -21.96 7.25 -2.13
N ILE A 87 -21.28 7.59 -3.24
CA ILE A 87 -19.82 7.39 -3.36
C ILE A 87 -19.12 8.19 -2.27
N LYS A 88 -19.47 9.47 -2.11
CA LYS A 88 -18.83 10.35 -1.11
C LYS A 88 -19.03 9.83 0.32
N GLU A 89 -20.21 9.31 0.62
CA GLU A 89 -20.50 8.67 1.92
C GLU A 89 -19.69 7.37 2.10
N ILE A 90 -19.61 6.52 1.07
CA ILE A 90 -18.80 5.29 1.09
C ILE A 90 -17.32 5.60 1.32
N GLU A 91 -16.75 6.51 0.54
CA GLU A 91 -15.35 6.92 0.66
C GLU A 91 -15.04 7.49 2.05
N ASN A 92 -15.93 8.34 2.57
CA ASN A 92 -15.78 8.92 3.90
C ASN A 92 -15.80 7.84 5.00
N ARG A 93 -16.77 6.91 4.96
CA ARG A 93 -16.84 5.81 5.94
C ARG A 93 -15.63 4.90 5.88
N ILE A 94 -15.15 4.58 4.69
CA ILE A 94 -13.93 3.79 4.49
C ILE A 94 -12.74 4.51 5.12
N HIS A 95 -12.56 5.80 4.80
CA HIS A 95 -11.49 6.59 5.37
C HIS A 95 -11.57 6.63 6.90
N THR A 96 -12.73 6.94 7.48
CA THR A 96 -12.94 6.97 8.93
C THR A 96 -12.68 5.61 9.58
N TYR A 97 -13.13 4.52 8.94
CA TYR A 97 -12.97 3.18 9.47
C TYR A 97 -11.48 2.82 9.62
N PHE A 98 -10.69 3.01 8.57
CA PHE A 98 -9.25 2.72 8.58
C PHE A 98 -8.42 3.72 9.38
N ALA A 99 -8.77 5.01 9.38
CA ALA A 99 -8.00 6.05 10.08
C ALA A 99 -7.91 5.84 11.60
N ASP A 100 -8.90 5.16 12.17
CA ASP A 100 -8.98 4.87 13.61
C ASP A 100 -8.48 3.46 13.98
N MET A 101 -7.87 2.73 13.04
CA MET A 101 -7.17 1.48 13.34
C MET A 101 -5.80 1.73 13.98
N THR A 102 -5.46 0.94 15.00
CA THR A 102 -4.20 1.13 15.73
C THR A 102 -3.50 -0.20 16.00
N LEU A 103 -2.20 -0.27 15.70
CA LEU A 103 -1.38 -1.44 16.04
C LEU A 103 -1.39 -1.69 17.57
N PRO A 104 -1.36 -2.97 18.00
CA PRO A 104 -1.20 -3.35 19.40
C PRO A 104 0.11 -2.81 19.99
N ASN A 105 0.21 -2.73 21.32
CA ASN A 105 1.41 -2.23 21.99
C ASN A 105 2.61 -3.18 21.83
N GLU A 106 2.35 -4.44 21.52
CA GLU A 106 3.34 -5.47 21.27
C GLU A 106 3.89 -5.38 19.83
N PRO A 107 5.13 -5.87 19.58
CA PRO A 107 5.65 -6.02 18.23
C PRO A 107 4.77 -6.92 17.36
N THR A 108 4.58 -6.51 16.11
CA THR A 108 3.88 -7.23 15.06
C THR A 108 4.83 -7.57 13.91
N ILE A 109 4.36 -8.31 12.91
CA ILE A 109 5.14 -8.59 11.70
C ILE A 109 5.61 -7.33 10.98
N TYR A 110 4.88 -6.22 11.08
CA TYR A 110 5.31 -4.94 10.50
C TYR A 110 6.54 -4.37 11.20
N ASP A 111 6.65 -4.52 12.52
CA ASP A 111 7.82 -4.08 13.28
C ASP A 111 9.06 -4.89 12.90
N TYR A 112 8.89 -6.22 12.87
CA TYR A 112 9.97 -7.10 12.45
C TYR A 112 10.40 -6.80 11.01
N LEU A 113 9.45 -6.55 10.11
CA LEU A 113 9.74 -6.17 8.73
C LEU A 113 10.55 -4.87 8.67
N VAL A 114 10.06 -3.80 9.30
CA VAL A 114 10.73 -2.49 9.32
C VAL A 114 12.15 -2.60 9.90
N LEU A 115 12.31 -3.32 11.02
CA LEU A 115 13.60 -3.48 11.70
C LEU A 115 14.57 -4.42 10.97
N SER A 116 14.06 -5.33 10.13
CA SER A 116 14.90 -6.24 9.34
C SER A 116 15.53 -5.59 8.11
N LEU A 117 15.03 -4.42 7.71
CA LEU A 117 15.42 -3.69 6.51
C LEU A 117 16.25 -2.44 6.86
N ARG A 118 16.91 -1.86 5.86
CA ARG A 118 17.89 -0.77 6.00
C ARG A 118 17.56 0.40 5.07
N PRO A 119 18.27 1.53 5.18
CA PRO A 119 18.08 2.68 4.27
C PRO A 119 18.34 2.41 2.78
N LYS A 120 18.88 1.24 2.41
CA LYS A 120 19.01 0.83 1.01
C LYS A 120 17.86 -0.07 0.52
N ASP A 121 16.84 -0.24 1.33
CA ASP A 121 15.69 -1.11 1.07
C ASP A 121 14.42 -0.26 1.02
N MET A 122 13.36 -0.78 0.39
CA MET A 122 12.07 -0.11 0.28
C MET A 122 10.92 -1.07 0.61
N ILE A 123 9.90 -0.58 1.31
CA ILE A 123 8.61 -1.24 1.46
C ILE A 123 7.58 -0.45 0.67
N ALA A 124 6.95 -1.07 -0.33
CA ALA A 124 5.79 -0.55 -1.02
C ALA A 124 4.53 -1.26 -0.50
N THR A 125 3.42 -0.54 -0.36
CA THR A 125 2.15 -1.13 0.10
C THR A 125 0.98 -0.64 -0.73
N PHE A 126 0.05 -1.54 -0.99
CA PHE A 126 -1.27 -1.25 -1.55
C PHE A 126 -2.32 -0.94 -0.47
N ASN A 127 -1.94 -1.06 0.81
CA ASN A 127 -2.89 -1.01 1.90
C ASN A 127 -3.21 0.42 2.34
N TRP A 128 -4.49 0.72 2.50
CA TRP A 128 -4.96 1.99 3.03
C TRP A 128 -4.78 2.11 4.55
N ASP A 129 -4.74 0.97 5.26
CA ASP A 129 -4.61 0.94 6.72
C ASP A 129 -3.29 1.54 7.22
N PRO A 130 -3.25 2.06 8.46
CA PRO A 130 -2.12 2.85 8.93
C PRO A 130 -0.95 2.02 9.45
N PHE A 131 -1.01 0.69 9.43
CA PHE A 131 -0.12 -0.16 10.23
C PHE A 131 1.36 -0.04 9.85
N LEU A 132 1.67 -0.04 8.55
CA LEU A 132 3.07 0.11 8.11
C LEU A 132 3.68 1.43 8.60
N TYR A 133 2.92 2.53 8.51
CA TYR A 133 3.39 3.83 8.96
C TYR A 133 3.52 3.88 10.49
N GLN A 134 2.56 3.33 11.23
CA GLN A 134 2.62 3.27 12.68
C GLN A 134 3.83 2.45 13.18
N ALA A 135 4.09 1.29 12.58
CA ALA A 135 5.27 0.48 12.87
C ALA A 135 6.57 1.25 12.57
N TRP A 136 6.64 1.92 11.43
CA TRP A 136 7.81 2.73 11.07
C TRP A 136 8.05 3.88 12.05
N VAL A 137 7.00 4.61 12.44
CA VAL A 137 7.11 5.74 13.40
C VAL A 137 7.56 5.25 14.77
N ARG A 138 6.98 4.17 15.30
CA ARG A 138 7.33 3.71 16.65
C ARG A 138 8.74 3.12 16.73
N ASN A 139 9.20 2.44 15.68
CA ASN A 139 10.55 1.88 15.62
C ASN A 139 11.65 2.92 15.36
N ARG A 140 11.31 4.12 14.86
CA ARG A 140 12.26 5.24 14.77
C ARG A 140 12.82 5.71 16.12
N LYS A 141 12.17 5.34 17.23
CA LYS A 141 12.69 5.57 18.59
C LYS A 141 13.89 4.68 18.90
N LEU A 142 14.03 3.54 18.21
CA LEU A 142 15.08 2.54 18.42
C LEU A 142 16.25 2.72 17.45
N THR A 143 15.96 3.06 16.19
CA THR A 143 16.99 3.24 15.15
C THR A 143 16.63 4.33 14.16
N LYS A 144 17.65 4.95 13.56
CA LYS A 144 17.50 5.86 12.40
C LYS A 144 17.67 5.12 11.06
N ASP A 145 18.17 3.89 11.10
CA ASP A 145 18.39 3.04 9.94
C ASP A 145 17.09 2.31 9.60
N SER A 146 16.23 2.96 8.81
CA SER A 146 14.93 2.41 8.41
C SER A 146 14.79 2.40 6.88
N PRO A 147 14.00 1.47 6.31
CA PRO A 147 13.72 1.47 4.89
C PRO A 147 12.91 2.70 4.47
N TYR A 148 12.93 2.96 3.16
CA TYR A 148 11.99 3.88 2.52
C TYR A 148 10.60 3.23 2.41
N LEU A 149 9.56 4.05 2.44
CA LEU A 149 8.17 3.62 2.27
C LEU A 149 7.56 4.20 0.99
N SER A 150 6.69 3.45 0.34
CA SER A 150 5.82 3.90 -0.76
C SER A 150 4.38 3.40 -0.58
N PHE A 151 3.38 4.26 -0.76
CA PHE A 151 1.95 3.97 -0.56
C PHE A 151 1.17 4.08 -1.88
N LEU A 152 1.10 2.96 -2.59
CA LEU A 152 0.72 2.90 -4.01
C LEU A 152 -0.75 3.23 -4.29
N HIS A 153 -1.63 3.06 -3.29
CA HIS A 153 -3.06 3.34 -3.37
C HIS A 153 -3.50 4.44 -2.39
N GLY A 154 -2.57 5.27 -1.92
CA GLY A 154 -2.88 6.18 -0.82
C GLY A 154 -2.86 5.47 0.52
N ASN A 155 -2.93 6.26 1.59
CA ASN A 155 -2.96 5.75 2.95
C ASN A 155 -3.59 6.77 3.89
N VAL A 156 -4.45 6.30 4.80
CA VAL A 156 -5.18 7.17 5.73
C VAL A 156 -4.28 7.95 6.69
N SER A 157 -3.04 7.50 6.93
CA SER A 157 -2.07 8.21 7.77
C SER A 157 -1.14 9.16 7.02
N ILE A 158 -1.17 9.15 5.68
CA ILE A 158 -0.22 9.89 4.86
C ILE A 158 -0.91 11.06 4.17
N GLY A 159 -0.28 12.22 4.27
CA GLY A 159 -0.63 13.41 3.52
C GLY A 159 0.48 13.82 2.55
N TYR A 160 0.13 14.66 1.59
CA TYR A 160 1.02 15.15 0.56
C TYR A 160 0.94 16.67 0.47
N SER A 161 2.09 17.32 0.35
CA SER A 161 2.16 18.73 0.03
C SER A 161 2.52 18.92 -1.44
N LYS A 162 1.56 19.41 -2.25
CA LYS A 162 1.80 19.76 -3.66
C LYS A 162 2.83 20.87 -3.85
N LYS A 163 3.05 21.70 -2.83
CA LYS A 163 4.05 22.77 -2.84
C LYS A 163 5.45 22.23 -2.60
N ASP A 164 5.60 21.37 -1.59
CA ASP A 164 6.91 20.81 -1.22
C ASP A 164 7.28 19.58 -2.07
N LYS A 165 6.31 19.01 -2.79
CA LYS A 165 6.43 17.70 -3.47
C LYS A 165 6.92 16.61 -2.52
N ARG A 166 6.39 16.62 -1.29
CA ARG A 166 6.80 15.72 -0.20
C ARG A 166 5.59 15.18 0.55
N SER A 167 5.75 13.95 1.04
CA SER A 167 4.76 13.25 1.86
C SER A 167 5.12 13.32 3.33
N GLY A 168 4.12 13.32 4.20
CA GLY A 168 4.26 13.37 5.65
C GLY A 168 3.02 12.81 6.36
N PRO A 169 2.92 12.95 7.69
CA PRO A 169 1.71 12.60 8.40
C PRO A 169 0.53 13.44 7.91
N ALA A 170 -0.61 12.81 7.61
CA ALA A 170 -1.82 13.48 7.15
C ALA A 170 -2.29 14.54 8.17
N GLY A 171 -2.69 15.72 7.67
CA GLY A 171 -3.19 16.83 8.50
C GLY A 171 -2.12 17.62 9.27
N TRP A 172 -0.85 17.25 9.13
CA TRP A 172 0.25 17.95 9.80
C TRP A 172 0.82 19.07 8.91
N TYR A 173 1.61 19.95 9.52
CA TYR A 173 2.35 20.98 8.80
C TYR A 173 3.84 20.66 8.81
N SER A 174 4.49 20.85 7.67
CA SER A 174 5.95 20.75 7.56
C SER A 174 6.61 21.70 8.57
N LYS A 175 7.59 21.20 9.32
CA LYS A 175 8.30 22.04 10.30
C LYS A 175 9.12 23.14 9.62
N GLU A 176 9.69 22.82 8.45
CA GLU A 176 10.58 23.67 7.65
C GLU A 176 9.80 24.73 6.88
N THR A 177 8.80 24.31 6.09
CA THR A 177 8.09 25.18 5.13
C THR A 177 6.74 25.68 5.64
N LYS A 178 6.22 25.10 6.73
CA LYS A 178 4.85 25.32 7.24
C LYS A 178 3.73 25.00 6.23
N ASN A 179 4.05 24.29 5.14
CA ASN A 179 3.03 23.84 4.21
C ASN A 179 2.25 22.66 4.81
N HIS A 180 0.94 22.63 4.54
CA HIS A 180 0.03 21.59 5.00
C HIS A 180 0.26 20.29 4.23
N MET A 181 0.15 19.16 4.93
CA MET A 181 0.12 17.81 4.38
C MET A 181 -1.35 17.40 4.19
N GLU A 182 -1.92 17.75 3.05
CA GLU A 182 -3.29 17.37 2.71
C GLU A 182 -3.41 15.85 2.70
N PRO A 183 -4.43 15.25 3.36
CA PRO A 183 -4.62 13.80 3.34
C PRO A 183 -4.55 13.23 1.92
N SER A 184 -3.81 12.15 1.75
CA SER A 184 -3.71 11.50 0.43
C SER A 184 -5.07 10.93 0.03
N LYS A 185 -5.37 10.98 -1.28
CA LYS A 185 -6.53 10.27 -1.82
C LYS A 185 -6.28 8.77 -1.75
N LEU A 186 -7.34 8.02 -1.47
CA LEU A 186 -7.32 6.57 -1.60
C LEU A 186 -7.67 6.20 -3.04
N LEU A 187 -6.89 5.30 -3.64
CA LEU A 187 -7.21 4.75 -4.95
C LEU A 187 -8.14 3.55 -4.76
N PHE A 188 -9.42 3.73 -5.07
CA PHE A 188 -10.46 2.72 -4.88
C PHE A 188 -10.42 1.59 -5.94
N PRO A 189 -10.90 0.38 -5.59
CA PRO A 189 -10.92 -0.76 -6.49
C PRO A 189 -12.00 -0.58 -7.55
N ILE A 190 -11.60 -0.09 -8.72
CA ILE A 190 -12.40 -0.08 -9.95
C ILE A 190 -11.75 -1.00 -10.99
N GLU A 191 -12.53 -1.48 -11.96
CA GLU A 191 -12.04 -2.36 -13.05
C GLU A 191 -10.82 -1.79 -13.80
N LYS A 192 -10.79 -0.46 -14.01
CA LYS A 192 -9.68 0.25 -14.66
C LYS A 192 -9.20 1.38 -13.75
N LYS A 193 -8.15 1.11 -12.97
CA LYS A 193 -7.58 2.07 -12.03
C LYS A 193 -6.77 3.14 -12.76
N ASP A 194 -7.03 4.41 -12.47
CA ASP A 194 -6.23 5.51 -13.00
C ASP A 194 -5.10 5.89 -12.03
N TYR A 195 -3.92 5.30 -12.25
CA TYR A 195 -2.70 5.61 -11.50
C TYR A 195 -2.07 6.97 -11.84
N THR A 196 -2.67 7.72 -12.77
CA THR A 196 -2.15 8.99 -13.31
C THR A 196 -2.97 10.22 -12.92
N SER A 197 -4.13 10.03 -12.30
CA SER A 197 -5.06 11.11 -11.93
C SER A 197 -4.61 11.93 -10.72
N ASP A 198 -3.77 11.37 -9.84
CA ASP A 198 -3.36 11.99 -8.59
C ASP A 198 -1.83 12.08 -8.47
N GLU A 199 -1.34 13.28 -8.19
CA GLU A 199 0.11 13.57 -8.15
C GLU A 199 0.85 12.75 -7.07
N PHE A 200 0.22 12.51 -5.92
CA PHE A 200 0.82 11.69 -4.87
C PHE A 200 0.93 10.24 -5.35
N ILE A 201 -0.16 9.68 -5.89
CA ILE A 201 -0.16 8.31 -6.42
C ILE A 201 0.91 8.14 -7.51
N ILE A 202 0.98 9.05 -8.48
CA ILE A 202 2.02 9.04 -9.51
C ILE A 202 3.41 9.01 -8.88
N THR A 203 3.67 9.89 -7.92
CA THR A 203 4.97 10.00 -7.25
C THR A 203 5.35 8.69 -6.54
N GLU A 204 4.41 8.06 -5.84
CA GLU A 204 4.66 6.80 -5.12
C GLU A 204 4.97 5.63 -6.07
N TRP A 205 4.28 5.58 -7.22
CA TRP A 205 4.56 4.61 -8.28
C TRP A 205 5.89 4.87 -8.99
N ASP A 206 6.22 6.12 -9.29
CA ASP A 206 7.50 6.50 -9.88
C ASP A 206 8.66 6.14 -8.95
N ARG A 207 8.49 6.35 -7.63
CA ARG A 207 9.46 5.91 -6.63
C ARG A 207 9.63 4.39 -6.65
N LEU A 208 8.55 3.61 -6.71
CA LEU A 208 8.66 2.16 -6.80
C LEU A 208 9.38 1.71 -8.07
N LYS A 209 9.01 2.25 -9.24
CA LYS A 209 9.68 1.93 -10.51
C LYS A 209 11.17 2.23 -10.44
N TYR A 210 11.55 3.42 -9.97
CA TYR A 210 12.95 3.79 -9.77
C TYR A 210 13.71 2.78 -8.89
N TRP A 211 13.10 2.34 -7.79
CA TRP A 211 13.73 1.37 -6.89
C TRP A 211 13.82 -0.03 -7.51
N LEU A 212 12.82 -0.47 -8.27
CA LEU A 212 12.85 -1.75 -8.96
C LEU A 212 13.91 -1.75 -10.06
N GLU A 213 13.98 -0.71 -10.89
CA GLU A 213 14.92 -0.59 -12.01
C GLU A 213 16.38 -0.44 -11.58
N LYS A 214 16.62 -0.04 -10.32
CA LYS A 214 17.97 0.21 -9.82
C LYS A 214 18.81 -1.07 -9.83
N ASP A 215 19.99 -1.00 -10.45
CA ASP A 215 20.96 -2.11 -10.46
C ASP A 215 21.34 -2.61 -9.06
N SER A 216 21.28 -1.73 -8.05
CA SER A 216 21.58 -2.10 -6.67
C SER A 216 20.48 -2.95 -6.02
N THR A 217 19.26 -2.94 -6.54
CA THR A 217 18.15 -3.73 -6.01
C THR A 217 18.28 -5.16 -6.53
N LYS A 218 18.44 -6.11 -5.61
CA LYS A 218 18.76 -7.52 -5.92
C LYS A 218 17.69 -8.51 -5.49
N ARG A 219 16.62 -8.01 -4.85
CA ARG A 219 15.54 -8.83 -4.31
C ARG A 219 14.23 -8.09 -4.36
N VAL A 220 13.19 -8.81 -4.74
CA VAL A 220 11.79 -8.41 -4.58
C VAL A 220 11.08 -9.48 -3.77
N THR A 221 10.29 -9.07 -2.79
CA THR A 221 9.39 -9.96 -2.06
C THR A 221 7.98 -9.40 -2.13
N ILE A 222 7.02 -10.24 -2.50
CA ILE A 222 5.61 -9.89 -2.52
C ILE A 222 4.92 -10.68 -1.41
N PHE A 223 4.19 -10.01 -0.53
CA PHE A 223 3.53 -10.64 0.61
C PHE A 223 2.11 -10.11 0.81
N GLY A 224 1.15 -11.01 1.00
CA GLY A 224 -0.25 -10.65 1.24
C GLY A 224 -0.95 -9.97 0.06
N TYR A 225 -0.36 -10.01 -1.13
CA TYR A 225 -0.93 -9.47 -2.36
C TYR A 225 -1.50 -10.60 -3.23
N GLY A 226 -2.81 -10.56 -3.47
CA GLY A 226 -3.53 -11.60 -4.20
C GLY A 226 -3.55 -11.42 -5.73
N ALA A 227 -3.02 -10.30 -6.26
CA ALA A 227 -3.08 -9.93 -7.68
C ALA A 227 -4.48 -10.08 -8.29
N PRO A 228 -5.48 -9.31 -7.82
CA PRO A 228 -6.85 -9.40 -8.33
C PRO A 228 -6.90 -9.08 -9.83
N LYS A 229 -7.95 -9.54 -10.51
CA LYS A 229 -8.09 -9.37 -11.98
C LYS A 229 -8.06 -7.90 -12.43
N SER A 230 -8.42 -6.95 -11.58
CA SER A 230 -8.35 -5.52 -11.88
C SER A 230 -6.95 -4.90 -11.76
N ASP A 231 -5.97 -5.64 -11.25
CA ASP A 231 -4.59 -5.15 -11.06
C ASP A 231 -3.65 -5.51 -12.22
N VAL A 232 -4.19 -5.82 -13.41
CA VAL A 232 -3.37 -6.12 -14.61
C VAL A 232 -2.33 -5.03 -14.86
N GLU A 233 -2.71 -3.76 -14.69
CA GLU A 233 -1.81 -2.63 -14.88
C GLU A 233 -0.72 -2.56 -13.82
N ALA A 234 -1.05 -2.76 -12.55
CA ALA A 234 -0.06 -2.83 -11.46
C ALA A 234 0.95 -3.95 -11.72
N VAL A 235 0.47 -5.16 -12.05
CA VAL A 235 1.31 -6.32 -12.37
C VAL A 235 2.20 -6.03 -13.57
N LYS A 236 1.67 -5.38 -14.62
CA LYS A 236 2.44 -4.97 -15.79
C LYS A 236 3.54 -3.99 -15.41
N ILE A 237 3.22 -2.93 -14.66
CA ILE A 237 4.21 -1.93 -14.20
C ILE A 237 5.32 -2.60 -13.39
N LEU A 238 4.98 -3.52 -12.49
CA LEU A 238 5.96 -4.24 -11.68
C LEU A 238 6.88 -5.12 -12.53
N ASN A 239 6.33 -5.86 -13.50
CA ASN A 239 7.11 -6.70 -14.40
C ASN A 239 8.01 -5.87 -15.31
N ASP A 240 7.48 -4.79 -15.89
CA ASP A 240 8.23 -3.91 -16.78
C ASP A 240 9.39 -3.23 -16.04
N ALA A 241 9.15 -2.71 -14.84
CA ALA A 241 10.17 -2.05 -14.02
C ALA A 241 11.23 -3.01 -13.46
N TRP A 242 10.84 -4.24 -13.12
CA TRP A 242 11.81 -5.23 -12.66
C TRP A 242 12.70 -5.75 -13.79
N GLY A 243 12.10 -5.93 -14.97
CA GLY A 243 12.74 -6.47 -16.17
C GLY A 243 12.70 -8.00 -16.25
N GLY A 244 13.14 -8.52 -17.40
CA GLY A 244 13.23 -9.96 -17.66
C GLY A 244 14.49 -10.61 -17.07
N ALA A 245 14.55 -11.94 -17.14
CA ALA A 245 15.67 -12.73 -16.62
C ALA A 245 17.03 -12.28 -17.19
N ASP A 246 17.07 -11.85 -18.45
CA ASP A 246 18.30 -11.38 -19.10
C ASP A 246 18.90 -10.12 -18.45
N ASN A 247 18.04 -9.25 -17.88
CA ASN A 247 18.47 -8.04 -17.17
C ASN A 247 18.90 -8.34 -15.73
N ARG A 248 18.63 -9.55 -15.24
CA ARG A 248 18.83 -9.97 -13.84
C ARG A 248 19.62 -11.29 -13.73
N ASN A 249 20.49 -11.56 -14.71
CA ASN A 249 21.22 -12.84 -14.86
C ASN A 249 22.07 -13.30 -13.65
N MET A 250 22.28 -12.41 -12.68
CA MET A 250 23.07 -12.65 -11.46
C MET A 250 22.20 -12.82 -10.21
N GLU A 251 20.88 -12.69 -10.32
CA GLU A 251 19.90 -12.82 -9.23
C GLU A 251 19.23 -14.21 -9.22
#